data_AF-A0A2G5KK13-F1
#
_entry.id   AF-A0A2G5KK13-F1
#
_cell.length_a   1.000
_cell.length_b   1.000
_cell.length_c   1.000
_cell.angle_alpha   90.00
_cell.angle_beta   90.00
_cell.angle_gamma   90.00
#
_symmetry.space_group_name_H-M   'P 1'
#
loop_
_entity.id
_entity.type
_entity.pdbx_description
1 polymer ?
#
loop_
_entity_poly.entity_id
_entity_poly.type
_entity_poly.pdbx_seq_one_letter_code
_entity_poly.pdbx_strand_id
1 'polypeptide(L)'
;MRSKIFICCCTLPILSLAQIDNAKDLDGRVTSRDGDVAATHVLNTTTQRATITDLNGFFDIPVRLNDTLIFSAVQFKKKQIVITQSIYDSKMLVVPLEDELTELEEVVVTPYNLSGDITKDLLSLEIEPVVTASTLNLPNAYVRVPTKAERELYEATSGGGLIPVTPILNAISGRTKMLKKRLARNKLYDRTLRVREFYADSLYRTKLYIPEANTDDFFYFCEIDPSFQSIVDTHDLFKIWEFLERKSIVYLENNDID
;
A
#
# COMPACT_ATOMS: atom_id res chain seq x y z
N MET A 1 -38.51 -0.26 -84.05
CA MET A 1 -38.20 -1.29 -83.04
C MET A 1 -37.13 -2.22 -83.60
N ARG A 2 -35.99 -2.36 -82.88
CA ARG A 2 -35.03 -3.49 -82.90
C ARG A 2 -34.25 -3.71 -84.21
N SER A 3 -32.96 -3.99 -84.26
CA SER A 3 -31.90 -4.17 -83.27
C SER A 3 -30.56 -4.06 -84.01
N LYS A 4 -29.53 -3.63 -83.29
CA LYS A 4 -28.16 -3.40 -83.74
C LYS A 4 -27.48 -4.72 -84.16
N ILE A 5 -26.78 -4.75 -85.29
CA ILE A 5 -25.87 -5.83 -85.68
C ILE A 5 -24.48 -5.52 -85.15
N PHE A 6 -23.94 -6.51 -84.45
CA PHE A 6 -22.84 -6.49 -83.53
C PHE A 6 -21.50 -6.67 -84.29
N ILE A 7 -20.51 -5.87 -83.89
CA ILE A 7 -19.14 -5.90 -84.38
C ILE A 7 -18.48 -7.23 -83.95
N CYS A 8 -18.04 -8.02 -84.93
CA CYS A 8 -17.21 -9.21 -84.71
C CYS A 8 -15.75 -8.76 -84.59
N CYS A 9 -15.23 -8.68 -83.36
CA CYS A 9 -13.85 -8.38 -83.05
C CYS A 9 -13.06 -9.71 -82.97
N CYS A 10 -12.23 -9.99 -83.97
CA CYS A 10 -11.32 -11.14 -84.01
C CYS A 10 -10.28 -11.04 -82.87
N THR A 11 -10.28 -12.04 -81.99
CA THR A 11 -9.29 -12.23 -80.93
C THR A 11 -8.01 -12.87 -81.49
N LEU A 12 -6.87 -12.15 -81.43
CA LEU A 12 -5.53 -12.76 -81.49
C LEU A 12 -5.19 -13.41 -80.15
N PRO A 13 -4.59 -14.62 -80.10
CA PRO A 13 -4.02 -15.15 -78.88
C PRO A 13 -2.66 -14.51 -78.62
N ILE A 14 -2.54 -13.84 -77.48
CA ILE A 14 -1.26 -13.34 -76.95
C ILE A 14 -0.48 -14.54 -76.42
N LEU A 15 0.65 -14.85 -77.05
CA LEU A 15 1.64 -15.79 -76.53
C LEU A 15 2.27 -15.18 -75.26
N SER A 16 1.87 -15.66 -74.09
CA SER A 16 2.52 -15.36 -72.82
C SER A 16 3.82 -16.15 -72.72
N LEU A 17 4.96 -15.46 -72.87
CA LEU A 17 6.26 -15.96 -72.42
C LEU A 17 6.25 -16.00 -70.88
N ALA A 18 6.22 -17.20 -70.30
CA ALA A 18 6.47 -17.36 -68.87
C ALA A 18 7.93 -16.99 -68.58
N GLN A 19 8.16 -16.08 -67.63
CA GLN A 19 9.49 -15.72 -67.15
C GLN A 19 10.08 -16.94 -66.44
N ILE A 20 11.22 -17.44 -66.90
CA ILE A 20 12.01 -18.45 -66.20
C ILE A 20 12.62 -17.74 -64.99
N ASP A 21 11.97 -17.88 -63.84
CA ASP A 21 12.48 -17.40 -62.58
C ASP A 21 13.64 -18.32 -62.14
N ASN A 22 14.89 -17.83 -62.19
CA ASN A 22 16.07 -18.56 -61.71
C ASN A 22 16.12 -18.54 -60.17
N ALA A 23 15.04 -18.96 -59.53
CA ALA A 23 14.98 -19.20 -58.10
C ALA A 23 15.48 -20.62 -57.84
N LYS A 24 16.43 -20.76 -56.91
CA LYS A 24 16.91 -22.05 -56.43
C LYS A 24 16.42 -22.23 -55.00
N ASP A 25 15.90 -23.41 -54.70
CA ASP A 25 15.51 -23.80 -53.35
C ASP A 25 16.78 -24.02 -52.51
N LEU A 26 16.88 -23.26 -51.42
CA LEU A 26 17.99 -23.33 -50.48
C LEU A 26 17.53 -24.06 -49.22
N ASP A 27 18.06 -25.26 -49.05
CA ASP A 27 17.95 -26.00 -47.80
C ASP A 27 18.88 -25.40 -46.75
N GLY A 28 18.37 -25.25 -45.52
CA GLY A 28 19.18 -24.79 -44.41
C GLY A 28 18.73 -25.33 -43.08
N ARG A 29 19.59 -25.15 -42.07
CA ARG A 29 19.34 -25.51 -40.70
C ARG A 29 19.71 -24.38 -39.75
N VAL A 30 18.77 -23.99 -38.91
CA VAL A 30 18.98 -23.06 -37.81
C VAL A 30 19.49 -23.84 -36.59
N THR A 31 20.44 -23.27 -35.85
CA THR A 31 21.01 -23.87 -34.64
C THR A 31 21.04 -22.85 -33.51
N SER A 32 20.81 -23.30 -32.28
CA SER A 32 20.91 -22.50 -31.05
C SER A 32 21.74 -23.27 -30.02
N ARG A 33 22.25 -22.58 -28.99
CA ARG A 33 22.96 -23.17 -27.86
C ARG A 33 22.07 -24.16 -27.08
N ASP A 34 20.79 -23.83 -26.90
CA ASP A 34 19.84 -24.63 -26.13
C ASP A 34 19.07 -25.65 -26.99
N GLY A 35 19.32 -25.66 -28.31
CA GLY A 35 18.77 -26.64 -29.25
C GLY A 35 17.32 -26.40 -29.68
N ASP A 36 16.57 -25.55 -29.00
CA ASP A 36 15.20 -25.18 -29.39
C ASP A 36 15.19 -24.08 -30.45
N VAL A 37 14.98 -24.48 -31.70
CA VAL A 37 14.96 -23.58 -32.88
C VAL A 37 13.68 -23.72 -33.70
N ALA A 38 12.67 -24.42 -33.15
CA ALA A 38 11.41 -24.65 -33.83
C ALA A 38 10.66 -23.33 -34.05
N ALA A 39 9.90 -23.25 -35.14
CA ALA A 39 9.06 -22.09 -35.46
C ALA A 39 9.81 -20.73 -35.63
N THR A 40 11.11 -20.77 -35.93
CA THR A 40 11.86 -19.58 -36.37
C THR A 40 11.37 -19.13 -37.74
N HIS A 41 11.10 -17.83 -37.89
CA HIS A 41 10.70 -17.24 -39.17
C HIS A 41 11.93 -16.95 -40.03
N VAL A 42 11.89 -17.37 -41.28
CA VAL A 42 12.91 -17.09 -42.30
C VAL A 42 12.26 -16.27 -43.40
N LEU A 43 12.63 -15.00 -43.50
CA LEU A 43 12.07 -14.04 -44.46
C LEU A 43 13.14 -13.65 -45.49
N ASN A 44 12.84 -13.82 -46.77
CA ASN A 44 13.60 -13.19 -47.84
C ASN A 44 13.04 -11.77 -48.08
N THR A 45 13.81 -10.75 -47.72
CA THR A 45 13.40 -9.35 -47.85
C THR A 45 13.23 -8.92 -49.30
N THR A 46 14.03 -9.48 -50.21
CA THR A 46 14.02 -9.11 -51.63
C THR A 46 12.81 -9.68 -52.37
N THR A 47 12.49 -10.95 -52.13
CA THR A 47 11.36 -11.63 -52.79
C THR A 47 10.06 -11.60 -51.98
N GLN A 48 10.11 -11.08 -50.74
CA GLN A 48 9.01 -11.05 -49.77
C GLN A 48 8.39 -12.43 -49.49
N ARG A 49 9.17 -13.50 -49.68
CA ARG A 49 8.75 -14.87 -49.34
C ARG A 49 9.23 -15.21 -47.93
N ALA A 50 8.39 -15.92 -47.19
CA ALA A 50 8.71 -16.37 -45.85
C ALA A 50 8.45 -17.88 -45.71
N THR A 51 9.27 -18.53 -44.90
CA THR A 51 9.09 -19.92 -44.47
C THR A 51 9.30 -20.00 -42.96
N ILE A 52 8.90 -21.13 -42.38
CA ILE A 52 9.03 -21.42 -40.95
C ILE A 52 9.86 -22.69 -40.81
N THR A 53 10.78 -22.69 -39.85
CA THR A 53 11.60 -23.87 -39.52
C THR A 53 10.78 -24.98 -38.85
N ASP A 54 11.11 -26.23 -39.18
CA ASP A 54 10.55 -27.43 -38.55
C ASP A 54 11.11 -27.65 -37.13
N LEU A 55 10.60 -28.65 -36.40
CA LEU A 55 11.02 -29.05 -35.05
C LEU A 55 12.54 -29.27 -34.91
N ASN A 56 13.18 -29.74 -35.98
CA ASN A 56 14.63 -30.00 -36.02
C ASN A 56 15.46 -28.79 -36.51
N GLY A 57 14.82 -27.65 -36.79
CA GLY A 57 15.43 -26.42 -37.26
C GLY A 57 15.67 -26.36 -38.78
N PHE A 58 15.14 -27.30 -39.56
CA PHE A 58 15.28 -27.30 -41.02
C PHE A 58 14.30 -26.33 -41.68
N PHE A 59 14.74 -25.66 -42.74
CA PHE A 59 13.91 -24.81 -43.58
C PHE A 59 14.28 -24.97 -45.06
N ASP A 60 13.31 -24.72 -45.91
CA ASP A 60 13.46 -24.62 -47.36
C ASP A 60 12.85 -23.29 -47.84
N ILE A 61 13.61 -22.54 -48.64
CA ILE A 61 13.16 -21.25 -49.17
C ILE A 61 13.79 -20.97 -50.55
N PRO A 62 13.01 -20.52 -51.55
CA PRO A 62 13.55 -20.11 -52.85
C PRO A 62 14.33 -18.80 -52.73
N VAL A 63 15.58 -18.79 -53.17
CA VAL A 63 16.49 -17.64 -53.14
C VAL A 63 17.14 -17.35 -54.48
N ARG A 64 17.57 -16.10 -54.67
CA ARG A 64 18.42 -15.65 -55.78
C ARG A 64 19.76 -15.14 -55.24
N LEU A 65 20.75 -15.04 -56.12
CA LEU A 65 22.04 -14.42 -55.79
C LEU A 65 21.84 -12.97 -55.33
N ASN A 66 22.52 -12.60 -54.23
CA ASN A 66 22.42 -11.30 -53.55
C ASN A 66 21.08 -11.01 -52.85
N ASP A 67 20.22 -12.01 -52.66
CA ASP A 67 19.06 -11.86 -51.79
C ASP A 67 19.47 -11.74 -50.32
N THR A 68 18.61 -11.11 -49.52
CA THR A 68 18.83 -10.95 -48.08
C THR A 68 17.81 -11.76 -47.30
N LEU A 69 18.29 -12.72 -46.52
CA LEU A 69 17.49 -13.50 -45.58
C LEU A 69 17.56 -12.91 -44.18
N ILE A 70 16.41 -12.81 -43.52
CA ILE A 70 16.25 -12.39 -42.13
C ILE A 70 15.67 -13.56 -41.35
N PHE A 71 16.36 -13.91 -40.27
CA PHE A 71 15.94 -14.92 -39.31
C PHE A 71 15.45 -14.22 -38.04
N SER A 72 14.23 -14.52 -37.59
CA SER A 72 13.65 -13.91 -36.39
C SER A 72 12.77 -14.87 -35.60
N ALA A 73 12.88 -14.84 -34.28
CA ALA A 73 11.98 -15.51 -33.35
C ALA A 73 11.80 -14.64 -32.10
N VAL A 74 10.86 -14.99 -31.22
CA VAL A 74 10.60 -14.24 -29.97
C VAL A 74 11.80 -14.31 -29.02
N GLN A 75 12.49 -15.45 -28.99
CA GLN A 75 13.60 -15.73 -28.07
C GLN A 75 14.99 -15.40 -28.63
N PHE A 76 15.09 -15.00 -29.91
CA PHE A 76 16.37 -14.83 -30.61
C PHE A 76 16.52 -13.45 -31.21
N LYS A 77 17.75 -12.92 -31.18
CA LYS A 77 18.10 -11.69 -31.89
C LYS A 77 17.94 -11.88 -33.39
N LYS A 78 17.38 -10.87 -34.05
CA LYS A 78 17.23 -10.86 -35.52
C LYS A 78 18.59 -10.96 -36.19
N LYS A 79 18.76 -11.97 -37.05
CA LYS A 79 20.00 -12.20 -37.80
C LYS A 79 19.76 -12.03 -39.29
N GLN A 80 20.59 -11.23 -39.94
CA GLN A 80 20.50 -10.98 -41.39
C GLN A 80 21.69 -11.59 -42.11
N ILE A 81 21.44 -12.29 -43.21
CA ILE A 81 22.45 -12.95 -44.05
C ILE A 81 22.18 -12.60 -45.52
N VAL A 82 23.21 -12.18 -46.23
CA VAL A 82 23.16 -11.96 -47.69
C VAL A 82 23.64 -13.22 -48.40
N ILE A 83 22.89 -13.67 -49.41
CA ILE A 83 23.21 -14.86 -50.21
C ILE A 83 24.38 -14.54 -51.15
N THR A 84 25.58 -14.99 -50.77
CA THR A 84 26.77 -14.94 -51.62
C THR A 84 26.81 -16.13 -52.59
N GLN A 85 27.65 -16.03 -53.62
CA GLN A 85 27.86 -17.14 -54.58
C GLN A 85 28.23 -18.45 -53.87
N SER A 86 29.07 -18.39 -52.83
CA SER A 86 29.46 -19.56 -52.03
C SER A 86 28.30 -20.22 -51.29
N ILE A 87 27.33 -19.43 -50.80
CA ILE A 87 26.14 -19.94 -50.12
C ILE A 87 25.16 -20.50 -51.15
N TYR A 88 24.99 -19.82 -52.29
CA TYR A 88 24.11 -20.25 -53.36
C TYR A 88 24.56 -21.59 -53.99
N ASP A 89 25.87 -21.82 -54.08
CA ASP A 89 26.44 -23.08 -54.59
C ASP A 89 26.49 -24.18 -53.52
N SER A 90 26.39 -23.81 -52.24
CA SER A 90 26.32 -24.78 -51.14
C SER A 90 25.02 -25.58 -51.18
N LYS A 91 25.08 -26.83 -50.69
CA LYS A 91 23.91 -27.70 -50.58
C LYS A 91 23.06 -27.43 -49.34
N MET A 92 23.65 -26.85 -48.30
CA MET A 92 22.98 -26.62 -47.02
C MET A 92 23.61 -25.45 -46.28
N LEU A 93 22.79 -24.50 -45.82
CA LEU A 93 23.21 -23.35 -45.02
C LEU A 93 22.96 -23.61 -43.52
N VAL A 94 23.98 -23.49 -42.67
CA VAL A 94 23.82 -23.59 -41.20
C VAL A 94 23.89 -22.19 -40.59
N VAL A 95 22.85 -21.80 -39.84
CA VAL A 95 22.74 -20.47 -39.24
C VAL A 95 22.64 -20.58 -37.71
N PRO A 96 23.67 -20.16 -36.95
CA PRO A 96 23.57 -20.08 -35.50
C PRO A 96 22.83 -18.80 -35.08
N LEU A 97 21.81 -18.92 -34.23
CA LEU A 97 21.10 -17.80 -33.62
C LEU A 97 21.62 -17.53 -32.20
N GLU A 98 21.51 -16.28 -31.77
CA GLU A 98 21.88 -15.82 -30.44
C GLU A 98 20.62 -15.48 -29.65
N ASP A 99 20.56 -15.92 -28.40
CA ASP A 99 19.44 -15.66 -27.50
C ASP A 99 19.31 -14.15 -27.19
N GLU A 100 18.08 -13.66 -27.23
CA GLU A 100 17.73 -12.31 -26.77
C GLU A 100 17.16 -12.42 -25.36
N LEU A 101 18.00 -12.16 -24.36
CA LEU A 101 17.58 -12.04 -22.96
C LEU A 101 16.79 -10.74 -22.79
N THR A 102 15.47 -10.84 -22.77
CA THR A 102 14.59 -9.73 -22.38
C THR A 102 14.51 -9.66 -20.85
N GLU A 103 15.18 -8.69 -20.25
CA GLU A 103 15.01 -8.38 -18.83
C GLU A 103 13.70 -7.60 -18.66
N LEU A 104 12.76 -8.15 -17.89
CA LEU A 104 11.50 -7.48 -17.57
C LEU A 104 11.72 -6.54 -16.39
N GLU A 105 11.19 -5.32 -16.47
CA GLU A 105 11.18 -4.40 -15.33
C GLU A 105 10.28 -4.94 -14.21
N GLU A 106 10.78 -4.90 -12.98
CA GLU A 106 10.01 -5.29 -11.80
C GLU A 106 8.86 -4.31 -11.55
N VAL A 107 7.64 -4.83 -11.37
CA VAL A 107 6.46 -4.04 -11.02
C VAL A 107 6.08 -4.30 -9.57
N VAL A 108 6.21 -3.29 -8.71
CA VAL A 108 5.80 -3.35 -7.30
C VAL A 108 4.32 -2.97 -7.20
N VAL A 109 3.46 -3.96 -6.92
CA VAL A 109 2.03 -3.73 -6.69
C VAL A 109 1.79 -3.51 -5.20
N THR A 110 1.37 -2.30 -4.80
CA THR A 110 0.97 -2.02 -3.41
C THR A 110 -0.55 -2.00 -3.28
N PRO A 111 -1.12 -2.56 -2.20
CA PRO A 111 -2.58 -2.67 -2.03
C PRO A 111 -3.29 -1.32 -1.83
N TYR A 112 -2.57 -0.28 -1.41
CA TYR A 112 -3.15 1.00 -0.98
C TYR A 112 -2.63 2.21 -1.76
N ASN A 113 -1.86 2.02 -2.83
CA ASN A 113 -1.27 3.09 -3.67
C ASN A 113 -0.70 4.27 -2.86
N LEU A 114 -0.08 3.96 -1.73
CA LEU A 114 0.48 4.95 -0.81
C LEU A 114 1.73 5.53 -1.45
N SER A 115 1.86 6.86 -1.42
CA SER A 115 3.00 7.56 -1.99
C SER A 115 4.25 7.45 -1.13
N GLY A 116 4.10 7.04 0.13
CA GLY A 116 5.17 6.99 1.12
C GLY A 116 5.41 8.34 1.81
N ASP A 117 4.66 9.37 1.43
CA ASP A 117 4.62 10.67 2.09
C ASP A 117 3.34 10.78 2.91
N ILE A 118 3.47 10.68 4.24
CA ILE A 118 2.34 10.74 5.18
C ILE A 118 1.49 11.99 4.96
N THR A 119 2.10 13.14 4.59
CA THR A 119 1.33 14.38 4.43
C THR A 119 0.40 14.34 3.22
N LYS A 120 0.79 13.62 2.16
CA LYS A 120 -0.03 13.43 0.95
C LYS A 120 -1.03 12.30 1.15
N ASP A 121 -0.58 11.21 1.77
CA ASP A 121 -1.40 10.03 1.99
C ASP A 121 -2.55 10.32 2.97
N LEU A 122 -2.36 11.22 3.94
CA LEU A 122 -3.43 11.63 4.86
C LEU A 122 -4.58 12.36 4.15
N LEU A 123 -4.31 13.04 3.02
CA LEU A 123 -5.31 13.76 2.25
C LEU A 123 -6.14 12.85 1.35
N SER A 124 -5.62 11.68 0.99
CA SER A 124 -6.36 10.70 0.17
C SER A 124 -7.22 9.74 1.01
N LEU A 125 -7.09 9.78 2.33
CA LEU A 125 -7.91 8.97 3.22
C LEU A 125 -9.32 9.55 3.35
N GLU A 126 -10.30 8.82 2.81
CA GLU A 126 -11.71 9.05 3.09
C GLU A 126 -12.05 8.48 4.48
N ILE A 127 -11.93 9.33 5.51
CA ILE A 127 -12.30 8.93 6.87
C ILE A 127 -13.82 8.92 6.98
N GLU A 128 -14.41 7.78 7.33
CA GLU A 128 -15.84 7.68 7.59
C GLU A 128 -16.26 8.63 8.72
N PRO A 129 -17.42 9.29 8.63
CA PRO A 129 -17.88 10.20 9.66
C PRO A 129 -18.07 9.45 10.98
N VAL A 130 -17.50 9.98 12.06
CA VAL A 130 -17.62 9.38 13.40
C VAL A 130 -19.08 9.37 13.83
N VAL A 131 -19.68 8.18 13.93
CA VAL A 131 -21.09 8.03 14.34
C VAL A 131 -21.21 8.21 15.85
N THR A 132 -21.65 9.39 16.27
CA THR A 132 -21.96 9.75 17.66
C THR A 132 -23.39 10.26 17.79
N ALA A 133 -23.94 10.23 19.01
CA ALA A 133 -25.29 10.75 19.28
C ALA A 133 -25.45 12.23 18.86
N SER A 134 -24.39 13.03 18.94
CA SER A 134 -24.37 14.43 18.49
C SER A 134 -24.39 14.53 16.96
N THR A 135 -23.57 13.75 16.24
CA THR A 135 -23.60 13.71 14.77
C THR A 135 -24.93 13.21 14.20
N LEU A 136 -25.66 12.41 14.98
CA LEU A 136 -27.00 11.93 14.64
C LEU A 136 -28.13 12.87 15.10
N ASN A 137 -27.81 14.03 15.67
CA ASN A 137 -28.78 15.01 16.20
C ASN A 137 -29.84 14.39 17.15
N LEU A 138 -29.44 13.42 17.97
CA LEU A 138 -30.34 12.81 18.94
C LEU A 138 -30.68 13.80 20.08
N PRO A 139 -31.90 13.75 20.65
CA PRO A 139 -32.26 14.57 21.79
C PRO A 139 -31.33 14.29 22.99
N ASN A 140 -30.97 15.33 23.74
CA ASN A 140 -30.04 15.28 24.87
C ASN A 140 -28.59 14.84 24.54
N ALA A 141 -28.18 14.76 23.27
CA ALA A 141 -26.83 14.34 22.90
C ALA A 141 -25.70 15.23 23.48
N TYR A 142 -26.00 16.50 23.76
CA TYR A 142 -25.04 17.47 24.29
C TYR A 142 -25.10 17.60 25.82
N VAL A 143 -25.93 16.80 26.51
CA VAL A 143 -26.13 16.91 27.95
C VAL A 143 -25.02 16.16 28.67
N ARG A 144 -24.24 16.89 29.49
CA ARG A 144 -23.25 16.28 30.39
C ARG A 144 -23.96 15.39 31.40
N VAL A 145 -23.61 14.11 31.41
CA VAL A 145 -24.07 13.16 32.43
C VAL A 145 -23.34 13.45 33.74
N PRO A 146 -24.04 13.84 34.83
CA PRO A 146 -23.38 14.08 36.11
C PRO A 146 -22.87 12.76 36.68
N THR A 147 -21.72 12.82 37.34
CA THR A 147 -21.13 11.66 38.04
C THR A 147 -21.98 11.28 39.25
N LYS A 148 -21.82 10.05 39.76
CA LYS A 148 -22.53 9.60 40.98
C LYS A 148 -22.33 10.56 42.15
N ALA A 149 -21.11 11.03 42.37
CA ALA A 149 -20.79 11.97 43.45
C ALA A 149 -21.47 13.34 43.27
N GLU A 150 -21.56 13.85 42.04
CA GLU A 150 -22.29 15.09 41.75
C GLU A 150 -23.80 14.93 41.97
N ARG A 151 -24.38 13.77 41.59
CA ARG A 151 -25.79 13.46 41.84
C ARG A 151 -26.09 13.36 43.34
N GLU A 152 -25.23 12.68 44.11
CA GLU A 152 -25.37 12.58 45.57
C GLU A 152 -25.27 13.96 46.24
N LEU A 153 -24.35 14.82 45.80
CA LEU A 153 -24.25 16.19 46.31
C LEU A 153 -25.47 17.03 45.92
N TYR A 154 -25.98 16.87 44.69
CA TYR A 154 -27.20 17.54 44.24
C TYR A 154 -28.42 17.09 45.05
N GLU A 155 -28.58 15.80 45.34
CA GLU A 155 -29.64 15.29 46.23
C GLU A 155 -29.51 15.89 47.64
N ALA A 156 -28.29 15.91 48.19
CA ALA A 156 -28.07 16.42 49.54
C ALA A 156 -28.32 17.94 49.67
N THR A 157 -28.26 18.68 48.56
CA THR A 157 -28.43 20.14 48.51
C THR A 157 -29.75 20.60 47.89
N SER A 158 -30.42 19.75 47.12
CA SER A 158 -31.74 20.02 46.56
C SER A 158 -32.82 19.56 47.54
N GLY A 159 -33.70 20.48 47.90
CA GLY A 159 -34.90 20.17 48.66
C GLY A 159 -36.00 19.75 47.70
N GLY A 160 -36.42 18.49 47.73
CA GLY A 160 -37.63 18.06 47.03
C GLY A 160 -38.88 18.58 47.75
N GLY A 161 -39.86 19.06 46.99
CA GLY A 161 -41.17 19.50 47.51
C GLY A 161 -41.26 20.98 47.91
N LEU A 162 -42.40 21.37 48.50
CA LEU A 162 -42.73 22.76 48.84
C LEU A 162 -41.87 23.36 49.98
N ILE A 163 -41.26 22.50 50.82
CA ILE A 163 -40.44 22.90 51.97
C ILE A 163 -39.12 22.09 51.94
N PRO A 164 -37.95 22.75 51.80
CA PRO A 164 -36.66 22.07 51.66
C PRO A 164 -36.12 21.64 53.04
N VAL A 165 -36.64 20.54 53.58
CA VAL A 165 -36.19 19.98 54.87
C VAL A 165 -34.89 19.17 54.75
N THR A 166 -34.64 18.57 53.58
CA THR A 166 -33.47 17.69 53.35
C THR A 166 -32.12 18.44 53.45
N PRO A 167 -31.93 19.66 52.94
CA PRO A 167 -30.63 20.34 53.04
C PRO A 167 -30.31 20.76 54.49
N ILE A 168 -31.35 21.07 55.28
CA ILE A 168 -31.20 21.45 56.70
C ILE A 168 -30.73 20.24 57.51
N LEU A 169 -31.40 19.09 57.35
CA LEU A 169 -31.01 17.84 58.02
C LEU A 169 -29.60 17.37 57.59
N ASN A 170 -29.26 17.52 56.31
CA ASN A 170 -27.93 17.17 55.78
C ASN A 170 -26.83 18.15 56.22
N ALA A 171 -27.16 19.41 56.47
CA ALA A 171 -26.24 20.39 57.03
C ALA A 171 -25.95 20.08 58.51
N ILE A 172 -26.97 19.74 59.29
CA ILE A 172 -26.83 19.36 60.71
C ILE A 172 -26.01 18.08 60.85
N SER A 173 -26.31 17.04 60.05
CA SER A 173 -25.57 15.78 60.05
C SER A 173 -24.16 15.87 59.45
N GLY A 174 -23.81 16.99 58.81
CA GLY A 174 -22.52 17.17 58.14
C GLY A 174 -22.36 16.39 56.83
N ARG A 175 -23.39 15.67 56.37
CA ARG A 175 -23.37 14.89 55.12
C ARG A 175 -23.03 15.75 53.91
N THR A 176 -23.58 16.97 53.82
CA THR A 176 -23.26 17.89 52.72
C THR A 176 -21.77 18.27 52.69
N LYS A 177 -21.15 18.47 53.86
CA LYS A 177 -19.71 18.77 53.98
C LYS A 177 -18.86 17.57 53.55
N MET A 178 -19.25 16.36 53.95
CA MET A 178 -18.59 15.12 53.53
C MET A 178 -18.65 14.92 52.01
N LEU A 179 -19.83 15.10 51.40
CA LEU A 179 -20.02 14.94 49.95
C LEU A 179 -19.24 15.97 49.14
N LYS A 180 -19.18 17.23 49.59
CA LYS A 180 -18.33 18.26 48.98
C LYS A 180 -16.85 17.86 48.99
N LYS A 181 -16.35 17.35 50.13
CA LYS A 181 -14.97 16.83 50.24
C LYS A 181 -14.73 15.64 49.33
N ARG A 182 -15.68 14.70 49.24
CA ARG A 182 -15.62 13.55 48.33
C ARG A 182 -15.49 14.00 46.88
N LEU A 183 -16.33 14.94 46.45
CA LEU A 183 -16.28 15.47 45.08
C LEU A 183 -14.94 16.17 44.79
N ALA A 184 -14.41 16.94 45.74
CA ALA A 184 -13.10 17.58 45.59
C ALA A 184 -11.98 16.55 45.43
N ARG A 185 -11.96 15.48 46.23
CA ARG A 185 -10.99 14.38 46.08
C ARG A 185 -11.13 13.66 44.75
N ASN A 186 -12.35 13.32 44.33
CA ASN A 186 -12.57 12.67 43.04
C ASN A 186 -12.04 13.54 41.89
N LYS A 187 -12.25 14.86 41.92
CA LYS A 187 -11.71 15.77 40.90
C LYS A 187 -10.18 15.77 40.85
N LEU A 188 -9.50 15.65 41.98
CA LEU A 188 -8.04 15.56 42.03
C LEU A 188 -7.58 14.22 41.45
N TYR A 189 -8.17 13.12 41.89
CA TYR A 189 -7.88 11.79 41.36
C TYR A 189 -8.12 11.69 39.84
N ASP A 190 -9.25 12.23 39.34
CA ASP A 190 -9.55 12.29 37.91
C ASP A 190 -8.50 13.11 37.13
N ARG A 191 -7.88 14.14 37.75
CA ARG A 191 -6.75 14.87 37.13
C ARG A 191 -5.52 13.98 37.06
N THR A 192 -5.20 13.27 38.14
CA THR A 192 -4.07 12.34 38.20
C THR A 192 -4.20 11.24 37.14
N LEU A 193 -5.39 10.66 36.97
CA LEU A 193 -5.67 9.67 35.93
C LEU A 193 -5.44 10.22 34.52
N ARG A 194 -5.89 11.44 34.23
CA ARG A 194 -5.63 12.08 32.92
C ARG A 194 -4.14 12.28 32.66
N VAL A 195 -3.36 12.60 33.70
CA VAL A 195 -1.90 12.73 33.58
C VAL A 195 -1.27 11.39 33.25
N ARG A 196 -1.75 10.29 33.85
CA ARG A 196 -1.30 8.94 33.50
C ARG A 196 -1.55 8.61 32.02
N GLU A 197 -2.70 9.00 31.49
CA GLU A 197 -3.08 8.75 30.09
C GLU A 197 -2.21 9.51 29.08
N PHE A 198 -1.44 10.54 29.50
CA PHE A 198 -0.56 11.28 28.59
C PHE A 198 0.66 10.48 28.12
N TYR A 199 1.06 9.44 28.86
CA TYR A 199 2.22 8.63 28.52
C TYR A 199 1.84 7.15 28.49
N ALA A 200 2.50 6.38 27.61
CA ALA A 200 2.27 4.95 27.53
C ALA A 200 2.73 4.23 28.82
N ASP A 201 1.96 3.25 29.28
CA ASP A 201 2.27 2.50 30.52
C ASP A 201 3.68 1.86 30.50
N SER A 202 4.16 1.48 29.31
CA SER A 202 5.50 0.93 29.12
C SER A 202 6.63 1.88 29.54
N LEU A 203 6.40 3.20 29.48
CA LEU A 203 7.38 4.21 29.87
C LEU A 203 7.60 4.23 31.38
N TYR A 204 6.54 4.04 32.17
CA TYR A 204 6.67 3.96 33.64
C TYR A 204 7.52 2.77 34.06
N ARG A 205 7.35 1.63 33.38
CA ARG A 205 8.15 0.43 33.64
C ARG A 205 9.60 0.55 33.17
N THR A 206 9.81 1.06 31.96
CA THR A 206 11.15 1.03 31.31
C THR A 206 12.04 2.21 31.69
N LYS A 207 11.46 3.39 31.89
CA LYS A 207 12.21 4.62 32.19
C LYS A 207 12.20 4.97 33.67
N LEU A 208 11.08 4.74 34.36
CA LEU A 208 10.95 5.04 35.78
C LEU A 208 11.17 3.79 36.66
N TYR A 209 11.35 2.61 36.07
CA TYR A 209 11.54 1.33 36.78
C TYR A 209 10.41 0.97 37.76
N ILE A 210 9.21 1.50 37.54
CA ILE A 210 8.06 1.24 38.42
C ILE A 210 7.35 -0.04 37.95
N PRO A 211 7.18 -1.05 38.82
CA PRO A 211 6.39 -2.24 38.50
C PRO A 211 4.93 -1.88 38.20
N GLU A 212 4.31 -2.59 37.27
CA GLU A 212 2.93 -2.32 36.84
C GLU A 212 1.95 -2.31 38.02
N ALA A 213 2.13 -3.25 38.97
CA ALA A 213 1.33 -3.36 40.19
C ALA A 213 1.41 -2.13 41.12
N ASN A 214 2.50 -1.36 41.05
CA ASN A 214 2.77 -0.21 41.91
C ASN A 214 2.55 1.13 41.19
N THR A 215 2.08 1.10 39.95
CA THR A 215 1.85 2.32 39.15
C THR A 215 0.82 3.23 39.81
N ASP A 216 -0.29 2.66 40.29
CA ASP A 216 -1.34 3.42 40.96
C ASP A 216 -0.84 4.08 42.25
N ASP A 217 -0.08 3.33 43.04
CA ASP A 217 0.52 3.82 44.29
C ASP A 217 1.55 4.93 44.05
N PHE A 218 2.33 4.83 42.97
CA PHE A 218 3.25 5.88 42.56
C PHE A 218 2.51 7.17 42.18
N PHE A 219 1.43 7.08 41.41
CA PHE A 219 0.64 8.26 41.05
C PHE A 219 -0.06 8.86 42.28
N TYR A 220 -0.47 8.03 43.24
CA TYR A 220 -0.95 8.51 44.54
C TYR A 220 0.14 9.26 45.31
N PHE A 221 1.37 8.74 45.34
CA PHE A 221 2.52 9.42 45.94
C PHE A 221 2.81 10.79 45.28
N CYS A 222 2.68 10.86 43.95
CA CYS A 222 2.81 12.11 43.20
C CYS A 222 1.69 13.10 43.52
N GLU A 223 0.45 12.63 43.67
CA GLU A 223 -0.72 13.47 43.98
C GLU A 223 -0.60 14.17 45.35
N ILE A 224 0.06 13.55 46.32
CA ILE A 224 0.27 14.10 47.66
C ILE A 224 1.22 15.31 47.62
N ASP A 225 2.09 15.42 46.62
CA ASP A 225 3.03 16.54 46.52
C ASP A 225 2.29 17.85 46.20
N PRO A 226 2.47 18.92 47.02
CA PRO A 226 1.80 20.21 46.81
C PRO A 226 2.09 20.85 45.44
N SER A 227 3.24 20.56 44.83
CA SER A 227 3.65 21.10 43.53
C SER A 227 3.01 20.38 42.35
N PHE A 228 2.51 19.15 42.53
CA PHE A 228 2.00 18.32 41.44
C PHE A 228 0.88 19.01 40.66
N GLN A 229 -0.13 19.53 41.35
CA GLN A 229 -1.26 20.21 40.69
C GLN A 229 -0.80 21.44 39.91
N SER A 230 0.14 22.23 40.46
CA SER A 230 0.65 23.43 39.79
C SER A 230 1.45 23.12 38.52
N ILE A 231 2.15 21.98 38.50
CA ILE A 231 2.93 21.53 37.33
C ILE A 231 1.99 20.99 36.25
N VAL A 232 1.00 20.18 36.63
CA VAL A 232 -0.01 19.66 35.70
C VAL A 232 -0.80 20.79 35.04
N ASP A 233 -1.12 21.85 35.78
CA ASP A 233 -1.84 23.02 35.25
C ASP A 233 -1.02 23.79 34.18
N THR A 234 0.31 23.58 34.07
CA THR A 234 1.12 24.19 33.00
C THR A 234 0.90 23.55 31.63
N HIS A 235 0.28 22.36 31.56
CA HIS A 235 0.06 21.58 30.33
C HIS A 235 1.33 21.25 29.54
N ASP A 236 2.51 21.41 30.15
CA ASP A 236 3.81 21.14 29.55
C ASP A 236 4.20 19.69 29.85
N LEU A 237 4.08 18.83 28.83
CA LEU A 237 4.37 17.40 28.94
C LEU A 237 5.82 17.12 29.36
N PHE A 238 6.78 17.99 29.03
CA PHE A 238 8.16 17.75 29.42
C PHE A 238 8.38 18.05 30.91
N LYS A 239 7.77 19.12 31.44
CA LYS A 239 7.87 19.46 32.87
C LYS A 239 7.15 18.44 33.76
N ILE A 240 6.01 17.94 33.31
CA ILE A 240 5.29 16.86 34.00
C ILE A 240 6.17 15.61 34.04
N TRP A 241 6.80 15.25 32.92
CA TRP A 241 7.69 14.09 32.85
C TRP A 241 8.92 14.24 33.76
N GLU A 242 9.59 15.39 33.74
CA GLU A 242 10.74 15.67 34.61
C GLU A 242 10.36 15.57 36.11
N PHE A 243 9.15 16.03 36.46
CA PHE A 243 8.63 15.87 37.81
C PHE A 243 8.42 14.40 38.17
N LEU A 244 7.82 13.60 37.29
CA LEU A 244 7.59 12.17 37.50
C LEU A 244 8.92 11.41 37.62
N GLU A 245 9.92 11.75 36.81
CA GLU A 245 11.27 11.17 36.87
C GLU A 245 11.91 11.42 38.24
N ARG A 246 11.94 12.69 38.69
CA ARG A 246 12.47 13.03 40.02
C ARG A 246 11.71 12.32 41.15
N LYS A 247 10.39 12.19 41.03
CA LYS A 247 9.57 11.51 42.04
C LYS A 247 9.72 10.00 42.03
N SER A 248 9.99 9.40 40.87
CA SER A 248 10.18 7.95 40.76
C SER A 248 11.37 7.49 41.60
N ILE A 249 12.49 8.21 41.56
CA ILE A 249 13.68 7.91 42.36
C ILE A 249 13.34 7.88 43.85
N VAL A 250 12.68 8.94 44.35
CA VAL A 250 12.27 9.03 45.77
C VAL A 250 11.27 7.94 46.14
N TYR A 251 10.38 7.58 45.22
CA TYR A 251 9.39 6.53 45.46
C TYR A 251 10.03 5.14 45.54
N LEU A 252 10.99 4.83 44.68
CA LEU A 252 11.73 3.57 44.70
C LEU A 252 12.56 3.44 45.98
N GLU A 253 13.27 4.52 46.36
CA GLU A 253 14.05 4.58 47.60
C GLU A 253 13.18 4.36 48.85
N ASN A 254 11.97 4.94 48.89
CA ASN A 254 11.08 4.81 50.05
C ASN A 254 10.41 3.43 50.18
N ASN A 255 10.39 2.63 49.11
CA ASN A 255 9.70 1.35 49.07
C ASN A 255 10.64 0.15 48.88
N ASP A 256 11.96 0.37 48.92
CA ASP A 256 12.99 -0.66 48.71
C ASP A 256 12.77 -1.50 47.43
N ILE A 257 12.40 -0.83 46.34
CA ILE A 257 12.15 -1.45 45.03
C ILE A 257 13.43 -1.30 44.19
N ASP A 258 14.14 -2.42 43.97
CA ASP A 258 15.36 -2.53 43.14
C ASP A 258 15.08 -2.43 41.62
#